data_AF-A0A7Y4RLT4-F1
#
_entry.id   AF-A0A7Y4RLT4-F1
#
_cell.length_a   1.000
_cell.length_b   1.000
_cell.length_c   1.000
_cell.angle_alpha   90.00
_cell.angle_beta   90.00
_cell.angle_gamma   90.00
#
_symmetry.space_group_name_H-M   'P 1'
#
loop_
_entity.id
_entity.type
_entity.pdbx_description
1 polymer ?
#
loop_
_entity_poly.entity_id
_entity_poly.type
_entity_poly.pdbx_seq_one_letter_code
_entity_poly.pdbx_strand_id
1 'polypeptide(L)' 'MEITMKKLNMGTAIAIGIAIGAGIGVALDNMGMGIGIGIAIGAAIGAGMSRKNNDKSDKK' A
#
# COMPACT_ATOMS: atom_id res chain seq x y z
N MET A 1 19.18 -17.66 -8.11
CA MET A 1 18.26 -17.11 -7.09
C MET A 1 17.51 -15.98 -7.76
N GLU A 2 16.40 -16.31 -8.40
CA GLU A 2 15.59 -15.35 -9.14
C GLU A 2 14.83 -14.52 -8.11
N ILE A 3 15.25 -13.28 -7.88
CA ILE A 3 14.51 -12.34 -7.04
C ILE A 3 13.32 -11.91 -7.90
N THR A 4 12.24 -12.68 -7.83
CA THR A 4 10.99 -12.40 -8.56
C THR A 4 10.56 -10.97 -8.24
N MET A 5 10.65 -10.08 -9.24
CA MET A 5 10.03 -8.75 -9.18
C MET A 5 8.51 -8.92 -9.22
N LYS A 6 7.91 -9.28 -8.08
CA LYS A 6 6.46 -9.27 -7.92
C LYS A 6 5.99 -7.82 -8.08
N LYS A 7 5.13 -7.59 -9.07
CA LYS A 7 4.34 -6.35 -9.13
C LYS A 7 3.65 -6.18 -7.78
N LEU A 8 3.83 -5.00 -7.17
CA LEU A 8 3.09 -4.62 -5.98
C LEU A 8 1.63 -4.47 -6.38
N ASN A 9 0.82 -5.45 -5.97
CA ASN A 9 -0.61 -5.43 -6.21
C ASN A 9 -1.31 -4.53 -5.18
N MET A 10 -2.48 -4.01 -5.53
CA MET A 10 -3.28 -3.14 -4.65
C MET A 10 -3.44 -3.69 -3.23
N GLY A 11 -3.73 -4.99 -3.08
CA GLY A 11 -3.87 -5.62 -1.77
C GLY A 11 -2.58 -5.59 -0.93
N THR A 12 -1.41 -5.69 -1.56
CA THR A 12 -0.12 -5.59 -0.87
C THR A 12 0.15 -4.16 -0.41
N ALA A 13 -0.19 -3.15 -1.21
CA ALA A 13 -0.05 -1.75 -0.82
C ALA A 13 -0.94 -1.39 0.39
N ILE A 14 -2.18 -1.89 0.42
CA ILE A 14 -3.09 -1.73 1.55
C ILE A 14 -2.54 -2.46 2.79
N ALA A 15 -2.06 -3.70 2.65
CA ALA A 15 -1.50 -4.46 3.78
C ALA A 15 -0.28 -3.75 4.42
N ILE A 16 0.60 -3.19 3.59
CA ILE A 16 1.75 -2.39 4.05
C ILE A 16 1.25 -1.13 4.75
N GLY A 17 0.28 -0.42 4.17
CA GLY A 17 -0.33 0.76 4.77
C GLY A 17 -0.93 0.48 6.15
N ILE A 18 -1.65 -0.63 6.30
CA ILE A 18 -2.22 -1.06 7.58
C ILE A 18 -1.13 -1.44 8.59
N ALA A 19 -0.09 -2.17 8.20
CA ALA A 19 1.00 -2.55 9.10
C ALA A 19 1.72 -1.32 9.66
N ILE A 20 2.00 -0.32 8.81
CA ILE A 20 2.59 0.95 9.22
C ILE A 20 1.61 1.76 10.07
N GLY A 21 0.35 1.87 9.63
CA GLY A 21 -0.69 2.59 10.33
C GLY A 21 -1.00 2.04 11.73
N ALA A 22 -0.94 0.72 11.90
CA ALA A 22 -1.07 0.06 13.20
C ALA A 22 0.09 0.43 14.13
N GLY A 23 1.34 0.43 13.64
CA GLY A 23 2.50 0.88 14.42
C GLY A 23 2.40 2.34 14.84
N ILE A 24 1.96 3.22 13.93
CA ILE A 24 1.72 4.63 14.22
C ILE A 24 0.55 4.80 15.22
N GLY A 25 -0.52 4.04 15.07
CA GLY A 25 -1.69 4.08 15.96
C GLY A 25 -1.35 3.71 17.40
N VAL A 26 -0.48 2.69 17.57
CA VAL A 26 0.06 2.31 18.89
C VAL A 26 0.96 3.42 19.44
N ALA A 27 1.84 4.01 18.62
CA ALA A 27 2.74 5.07 19.06
C ALA A 27 2.01 6.37 19.47
N LEU A 28 0.86 6.64 18.86
CA LEU A 28 0.04 7.83 19.13
C LEU A 28 -1.08 7.59 20.15
N ASP A 29 -1.17 6.37 20.71
CA ASP A 29 -2.29 5.93 21.56
C ASP A 29 -3.68 6.19 20.93
N ASN A 30 -3.72 6.25 19.59
CA ASN A 30 -4.90 6.56 18.82
C ASN A 30 -4.98 5.68 17.58
N MET A 31 -5.57 4.50 17.77
CA MET A 31 -5.77 3.50 16.72
C MET A 31 -6.61 4.03 15.56
N GLY A 32 -7.59 4.90 15.83
CA GLY A 32 -8.45 5.48 14.79
C GLY A 32 -7.64 6.33 13.81
N MET A 33 -6.77 7.21 14.32
CA MET A 33 -5.85 7.99 13.49
C MET A 33 -4.82 7.10 12.78
N GLY A 34 -4.22 6.14 13.49
CA GLY A 34 -3.23 5.24 12.90
C GLY A 34 -3.77 4.44 11.72
N ILE A 35 -4.95 3.84 11.87
CA ILE A 35 -5.61 3.09 10.80
C ILE A 35 -6.03 4.01 9.66
N GLY A 36 -6.60 5.19 9.97
CA GLY A 36 -7.00 6.17 8.94
C GLY A 36 -5.81 6.63 8.08
N ILE A 37 -4.69 6.96 8.71
CA ILE A 37 -3.44 7.35 8.05
C ILE A 37 -2.87 6.17 7.25
N GLY A 38 -2.84 4.98 7.84
CA GLY A 38 -2.35 3.76 7.17
C GLY A 38 -3.13 3.39 5.92
N ILE A 39 -4.47 3.46 5.98
CA ILE A 39 -5.34 3.22 4.82
C ILE A 39 -5.13 4.30 3.76
N ALA A 40 -5.06 5.58 4.15
CA ALA A 40 -4.84 6.68 3.20
C ALA A 40 -3.51 6.52 2.45
N ILE A 41 -2.42 6.18 3.15
CA ILE A 41 -1.10 5.94 2.54
C ILE A 41 -1.13 4.69 1.66
N GLY A 42 -1.67 3.57 2.17
CA GLY A 42 -1.76 2.31 1.42
C GLY A 42 -2.60 2.45 0.15
N ALA A 43 -3.70 3.20 0.22
CA ALA A 43 -4.56 3.50 -0.92
C ALA A 43 -3.88 4.46 -1.91
N ALA A 44 -3.15 5.48 -1.44
CA ALA A 44 -2.42 6.41 -2.31
C ALA A 44 -1.28 5.70 -3.08
N ILE A 45 -0.49 4.87 -2.39
CA ILE A 45 0.58 4.06 -3.00
C ILE A 45 -0.04 3.06 -3.98
N GLY A 46 -1.07 2.35 -3.54
CA GLY A 46 -1.79 1.38 -4.37
C GLY A 46 -2.37 2.02 -5.63
N ALA A 47 -3.06 3.16 -5.49
CA ALA A 47 -3.67 3.89 -6.61
C ALA A 47 -2.62 4.45 -7.57
N GLY A 48 -1.53 5.05 -7.05
CA GLY A 48 -0.42 5.53 -7.86
C GLY A 48 0.26 4.41 -8.63
N MET A 49 0.49 3.26 -7.99
CA MET A 49 1.12 2.09 -8.63
C MET A 49 0.18 1.39 -9.61
N SER A 50 -1.12 1.34 -9.32
CA SER A 50 -2.13 0.76 -10.21
C SER A 50 -2.30 1.60 -11.47
N ARG A 51 -2.26 2.93 -11.37
CA ARG A 51 -2.20 3.82 -12.55
C ARG A 51 -0.97 3.53 -13.41
N LYS A 52 0.21 3.39 -12.78
CA LYS A 52 1.46 3.04 -13.48
C LYS A 52 1.44 1.62 -14.08
N ASN A 53 0.64 0.72 -13.53
CA ASN A 53 0.50 -0.64 -14.02
C ASN A 53 -0.45 -0.75 -15.22
N ASN A 54 -1.48 0.11 -15.29
CA ASN A 54 -2.40 0.15 -16.43
C ASN A 54 -1.74 0.68 -17.71
N ASP A 55 -0.69 1.50 -17.57
CA ASP A 55 0.16 1.94 -18.69
C ASP A 55 1.11 0.84 -19.22
N LYS A 56 1.20 -0.30 -18.51
CA LYS A 56 1.96 -1.49 -18.94
C LYS A 56 1.07 -2.67 -19.34
N SER A 57 -0.23 -2.44 -19.49
CA SER A 57 -1.19 -3.46 -19.93
C SER A 57 -1.65 -3.26 -21.38
N ASP A 58 -1.30 -2.14 -22.03
CA ASP A 58 -1.51 -1.90 -23.47
C ASP A 58 -0.24 -2.19 -24.30
N LYS A 59 0.39 -3.33 -24.01
CA LYS A 59 1.26 -4.04 -24.96
C LYS A 59 1.06 -5.53 -24.73
N LYS A 60 0.05 -6.08 -25.37
CA LYS A 60 0.03 -7.49 -25.76
C LYS A 60 -0.43 -7.60 -27.19
#